data_AF-A0A1V9ZDF6-F1
#
_entry.id   AF-A0A1V9ZDF6-F1
#
_cell.length_a   1.000
_cell.length_b   1.000
_cell.length_c   1.000
_cell.angle_alpha   90.00
_cell.angle_beta   90.00
_cell.angle_gamma   90.00
#
_symmetry.space_group_name_H-M   'P 1'
#
loop_
_entity.id
_entity.type
_entity.pdbx_description
1 polymer ?
#
loop_
_entity_poly.entity_id
_entity_poly.type
_entity_poly.pdbx_seq_one_letter_code
_entity_poly.pdbx_strand_id
1 'polypeptide(L)'
;MTESFEEYYDTFKELRDETATIVRRMADAPEGRQQQLEREARGRVEEMDRYLIMLGQEAKGGDAKMKRKMQTALRVCNSDVEKLKNNLQKARLVGDAQGRATTTGTSQDRLNRTGVLLDDSKAIIEETRAIAIGTGENLARQGDMLRNAQRNAQEIRIDVSEAGDHLASLKRKNMVKIICLWIVIIGLIVAIIVHLVKTLN
;
A
#
# COMPACT_ATOMS: atom_id res chain seq x y z
N MET A 1 12.69 1.82 -2.05
CA MET A 1 11.65 1.39 -1.09
C MET A 1 11.96 2.13 0.21
N THR A 2 11.08 2.18 1.20
CA THR A 2 11.51 2.72 2.50
C THR A 2 12.46 1.72 3.13
N GLU A 3 13.44 2.20 3.89
CA GLU A 3 14.46 1.36 4.54
C GLU A 3 13.81 0.34 5.48
N SER A 4 12.77 0.78 6.21
CA SER A 4 11.86 -0.05 7.00
C SER A 4 11.16 -1.15 6.19
N PHE A 5 10.65 -0.84 4.99
CA PHE A 5 10.00 -1.83 4.14
C PHE A 5 10.98 -2.88 3.61
N GLU A 6 12.20 -2.46 3.29
CA GLU A 6 13.24 -3.35 2.79
C GLU A 6 13.70 -4.32 3.88
N GLU A 7 13.89 -3.83 5.10
CA GLU A 7 14.19 -4.66 6.27
C GLU A 7 13.09 -5.70 6.54
N TYR A 8 11.82 -5.27 6.62
CA TYR A 8 10.69 -6.21 6.81
C TYR A 8 10.53 -7.20 5.65
N TYR A 9 10.87 -6.78 4.42
CA TYR A 9 10.76 -7.62 3.24
C TYR A 9 11.87 -8.69 3.21
N ASP A 10 13.07 -8.35 3.66
CA ASP A 10 14.17 -9.31 3.75
C ASP A 10 13.98 -10.28 4.92
N THR A 11 13.50 -9.81 6.08
CA THR A 11 13.07 -10.71 7.17
C THR A 11 11.95 -11.66 6.72
N PHE A 12 10.99 -11.17 5.93
CA PHE A 12 9.95 -12.02 5.36
C PHE A 12 10.51 -13.11 4.43
N LYS A 13 11.50 -12.80 3.59
CA LYS A 13 12.14 -13.79 2.71
C LYS A 13 12.91 -14.84 3.50
N GLU A 14 13.63 -14.44 4.53
CA GLU A 14 14.34 -15.37 5.41
C GLU A 14 13.35 -16.33 6.07
N LEU A 15 12.26 -15.81 6.66
CA LEU A 15 11.19 -16.65 7.22
C LEU A 15 10.55 -17.56 6.17
N ARG A 16 10.35 -17.07 4.94
CA ARG A 16 9.81 -17.87 3.83
C ARG A 16 10.72 -19.06 3.52
N ASP A 17 12.01 -18.82 3.41
CA ASP A 17 12.99 -19.83 3.01
C ASP A 17 13.23 -20.86 4.14
N GLU A 18 13.21 -20.40 5.40
CA GLU A 18 13.20 -21.26 6.58
C GLU A 18 11.95 -22.13 6.62
N THR A 19 10.76 -21.54 6.45
CA THR A 19 9.48 -22.27 6.44
C THR A 19 9.44 -23.28 5.29
N ALA A 20 9.91 -22.92 4.10
CA ALA A 20 10.00 -23.83 2.96
C ALA A 20 10.93 -25.02 3.26
N THR A 21 12.01 -24.79 3.99
CA THR A 21 12.95 -25.83 4.41
C THR A 21 12.31 -26.75 5.46
N ILE A 22 11.56 -26.20 6.42
CA ILE A 22 10.81 -26.97 7.41
C ILE A 22 9.75 -27.83 6.71
N VAL A 23 8.97 -27.27 5.79
CA VAL A 23 7.93 -28.00 5.05
C VAL A 23 8.52 -29.12 4.18
N ARG A 24 9.71 -28.94 3.58
CA ARG A 24 10.41 -30.04 2.91
C ARG A 24 10.84 -31.13 3.90
N ARG A 25 11.43 -30.75 5.02
CA ARG A 25 11.85 -31.69 6.08
C ARG A 25 10.66 -32.43 6.71
N MET A 26 9.48 -31.82 6.74
CA MET A 26 8.24 -32.46 7.18
C MET A 26 7.82 -33.63 6.29
N ALA A 27 8.07 -33.56 4.99
CA ALA A 27 7.70 -34.63 4.07
C ALA A 27 8.54 -35.90 4.31
N ASP A 28 9.78 -35.74 4.77
CA ASP A 28 10.73 -36.84 5.00
C ASP A 28 10.85 -37.27 6.48
N ALA A 29 10.19 -36.56 7.40
CA ALA A 29 10.33 -36.79 8.85
C ALA A 29 9.36 -37.87 9.39
N PRO A 30 9.78 -38.67 10.38
CA PRO A 30 8.91 -39.64 11.06
C PRO A 30 7.77 -38.95 11.85
N GLU A 31 6.62 -39.63 11.98
CA GLU A 31 5.34 -39.08 12.52
C GLU A 31 5.46 -38.24 13.79
N GLY A 32 6.26 -38.69 14.77
CA GLY A 32 6.45 -37.96 16.03
C GLY A 32 7.18 -36.61 15.89
N ARG A 33 8.11 -36.53 14.92
CA ARG A 33 8.83 -35.28 14.60
C ARG A 33 8.03 -34.42 13.62
N GLN A 34 7.16 -35.04 12.83
CA GLN A 34 6.31 -34.36 11.86
C GLN A 34 5.29 -33.42 12.52
N GLN A 35 4.68 -33.81 13.63
CA GLN A 35 3.77 -32.91 14.37
C GLN A 35 4.48 -31.71 14.99
N GLN A 36 5.73 -31.87 15.45
CA GLN A 36 6.52 -30.75 15.97
C GLN A 36 6.88 -29.77 14.85
N LEU A 37 7.34 -30.30 13.71
CA LEU A 37 7.63 -29.50 12.53
C LEU A 37 6.38 -28.83 11.94
N GLU A 38 5.20 -29.46 12.03
CA GLU A 38 3.93 -28.83 11.62
C GLU A 38 3.59 -27.62 12.50
N ARG A 39 3.73 -27.75 13.83
CA ARG A 39 3.48 -26.65 14.76
C ARG A 39 4.47 -25.51 14.53
N GLU A 40 5.74 -25.84 14.31
CA GLU A 40 6.79 -24.86 14.00
C GLU A 40 6.50 -24.15 12.66
N ALA A 41 6.17 -24.90 11.61
CA ALA A 41 5.84 -24.33 10.30
C ALA A 41 4.59 -23.44 10.36
N ARG A 42 3.55 -23.84 11.12
CA ARG A 42 2.36 -22.99 11.33
C ARG A 42 2.70 -21.70 12.07
N GLY A 43 3.48 -21.78 13.15
CA GLY A 43 3.92 -20.59 13.88
C GLY A 43 4.69 -19.61 13.00
N ARG A 44 5.58 -20.12 12.15
CA ARG A 44 6.32 -19.29 11.18
C ARG A 44 5.42 -18.70 10.09
N VAL A 45 4.44 -19.45 9.59
CA VAL A 45 3.44 -18.92 8.65
C VAL A 45 2.60 -17.80 9.29
N GLU A 46 2.23 -17.93 10.56
CA GLU A 46 1.54 -16.87 11.30
C GLU A 46 2.42 -15.62 11.48
N GLU A 47 3.71 -15.78 11.74
CA GLU A 47 4.67 -14.67 11.76
C GLU A 47 4.79 -14.00 10.39
N MET A 48 4.83 -14.78 9.30
CA MET A 48 4.81 -14.25 7.93
C MET A 48 3.53 -13.45 7.63
N ASP A 49 2.37 -13.89 8.12
CA ASP A 49 1.11 -13.13 8.01
C ASP A 49 1.19 -11.79 8.77
N ARG A 50 1.86 -11.74 9.93
CA ARG A 50 2.11 -10.48 10.66
C ARG A 50 3.01 -9.54 9.86
N TYR A 51 4.09 -10.05 9.25
CA TYR A 51 4.96 -9.26 8.37
C TYR A 51 4.22 -8.75 7.14
N LEU A 52 3.31 -9.54 6.55
CA LEU A 52 2.45 -9.08 5.45
C LEU A 52 1.57 -7.89 5.85
N ILE A 53 1.02 -7.89 7.07
CA ILE A 53 0.22 -6.78 7.58
C ILE A 53 1.10 -5.53 7.76
N MET A 54 2.29 -5.67 8.34
CA MET A 54 3.24 -4.56 8.54
C MET A 54 3.71 -3.98 7.20
N LEU A 55 4.14 -4.83 6.26
CA LEU A 55 4.49 -4.44 4.90
C LEU A 55 3.30 -3.77 4.18
N GLY A 56 2.08 -4.23 4.44
CA GLY A 56 0.84 -3.67 3.92
C GLY A 56 0.54 -2.27 4.46
N GLN A 57 0.85 -2.01 5.73
CA GLN A 57 0.72 -0.69 6.35
C GLN A 57 1.79 0.27 5.80
N GLU A 58 3.02 -0.19 5.69
CA GLU A 58 4.14 0.60 5.18
C GLU A 58 3.96 0.95 3.69
N ALA A 59 3.43 0.01 2.90
CA ALA A 59 3.12 0.24 1.48
C ALA A 59 1.97 1.24 1.24
N LYS A 60 1.23 1.66 2.27
CA LYS A 60 0.24 2.74 2.15
C LYS A 60 0.89 4.12 2.14
N GLY A 61 2.09 4.26 2.69
CA GLY A 61 2.87 5.50 2.74
C GLY A 61 3.76 5.71 1.51
N GLY A 62 4.04 6.98 1.20
CA GLY A 62 5.08 7.37 0.23
C GLY A 62 4.61 7.67 -1.21
N ASP A 63 5.60 7.87 -2.08
CA ASP A 63 5.44 8.27 -3.48
C ASP A 63 4.71 7.21 -4.32
N ALA A 64 3.89 7.64 -5.28
CA ALA A 64 3.01 6.78 -6.09
C ALA A 64 3.78 5.69 -6.87
N LYS A 65 5.00 6.01 -7.33
CA LYS A 65 5.88 5.05 -8.02
C LYS A 65 6.44 4.00 -7.06
N MET A 66 6.76 4.40 -5.82
CA MET A 66 7.24 3.51 -4.77
C MET A 66 6.13 2.57 -4.29
N LYS A 67 4.93 3.12 -4.07
CA LYS A 67 3.72 2.37 -3.71
C LYS A 67 3.39 1.26 -4.69
N ARG A 68 3.47 1.52 -6.01
CA ARG A 68 3.23 0.49 -7.03
C ARG A 68 4.24 -0.65 -6.97
N LYS A 69 5.51 -0.35 -6.68
CA LYS A 69 6.56 -1.38 -6.47
C LYS A 69 6.29 -2.19 -5.20
N MET A 70 5.98 -1.53 -4.09
CA MET A 70 5.67 -2.18 -2.80
C MET A 70 4.41 -3.04 -2.87
N GLN A 71 3.37 -2.60 -3.57
CA GLN A 71 2.16 -3.40 -3.82
C GLN A 71 2.43 -4.63 -4.70
N THR A 72 3.34 -4.51 -5.68
CA THR A 72 3.75 -5.64 -6.50
C THR A 72 4.51 -6.66 -5.65
N ALA A 73 5.42 -6.20 -4.78
CA ALA A 73 6.14 -7.06 -3.84
C ALA A 73 5.18 -7.76 -2.87
N LEU A 74 4.19 -7.05 -2.32
CA LEU A 74 3.15 -7.62 -1.46
C LEU A 74 2.31 -8.71 -2.15
N ARG A 75 2.00 -8.56 -3.44
CA ARG A 75 1.30 -9.61 -4.19
C ARG A 75 2.15 -10.89 -4.31
N VAL A 76 3.45 -10.73 -4.52
CA VAL A 76 4.38 -11.86 -4.56
C VAL A 76 4.46 -12.53 -3.19
N CYS A 77 4.62 -11.76 -2.11
CA CYS A 77 4.62 -12.29 -0.74
C CYS A 77 3.34 -13.06 -0.40
N ASN A 78 2.16 -12.52 -0.73
CA ASN A 78 0.89 -13.20 -0.52
C ASN A 78 0.82 -14.53 -1.28
N SER A 79 1.26 -14.54 -2.55
CA SER A 79 1.31 -15.77 -3.34
C SER A 79 2.26 -16.81 -2.75
N ASP A 80 3.39 -16.38 -2.21
CA ASP A 80 4.38 -17.27 -1.58
C ASP A 80 3.84 -17.88 -0.28
N VAL A 81 3.14 -17.09 0.55
CA VAL A 81 2.47 -17.60 1.76
C VAL A 81 1.37 -18.60 1.40
N GLU A 82 0.57 -18.33 0.39
CA GLU A 82 -0.49 -19.24 -0.07
C GLU A 82 0.10 -20.56 -0.60
N LYS A 83 1.21 -20.51 -1.34
CA LYS A 83 1.94 -21.71 -1.78
C LYS A 83 2.50 -22.49 -0.59
N LEU A 84 3.06 -21.81 0.41
CA LEU A 84 3.58 -22.45 1.63
C LEU A 84 2.47 -23.11 2.43
N LYS A 85 1.32 -22.45 2.62
CA LYS A 85 0.13 -23.03 3.27
C LYS A 85 -0.36 -24.28 2.53
N ASN A 86 -0.45 -24.22 1.20
CA ASN A 86 -0.80 -25.37 0.37
C ASN A 86 0.22 -26.51 0.47
N ASN A 87 1.52 -26.20 0.48
CA ASN A 87 2.58 -27.20 0.60
C ASN A 87 2.61 -27.83 1.99
N LEU A 88 2.35 -27.07 3.05
CA LEU A 88 2.22 -27.57 4.42
C LEU A 88 1.02 -28.52 4.53
N GLN A 89 -0.12 -28.16 3.94
CA GLN A 89 -1.29 -29.04 3.88
C GLN A 89 -1.01 -30.34 3.11
N LYS A 90 -0.30 -30.26 1.99
CA LYS A 90 0.16 -31.43 1.23
C LYS A 90 1.13 -32.29 2.03
N ALA A 91 2.14 -31.71 2.67
CA ALA A 91 3.10 -32.43 3.50
C ALA A 91 2.41 -33.14 4.68
N ARG A 92 1.42 -32.49 5.29
CA ARG A 92 0.56 -33.10 6.32
C ARG A 92 -0.24 -34.29 5.78
N LEU A 93 -0.86 -34.14 4.61
CA LEU A 93 -1.62 -35.23 3.97
C LEU A 93 -0.73 -36.43 3.61
N VAL A 94 0.50 -36.19 3.16
CA VAL A 94 1.50 -37.24 2.87
C VAL A 94 1.95 -37.92 4.15
N GLY A 95 2.27 -37.15 5.20
CA GLY A 95 2.59 -37.67 6.53
C GLY A 95 1.52 -38.56 7.12
N ASP A 96 0.27 -38.08 7.07
CA ASP A 96 -0.90 -38.85 7.46
C ASP A 96 -1.04 -40.12 6.60
N ALA A 97 -0.84 -40.05 5.29
CA ALA A 97 -0.94 -41.23 4.42
C ALA A 97 0.14 -42.28 4.76
N GLN A 98 1.34 -41.85 5.13
CA GLN A 98 2.47 -42.70 5.47
C GLN A 98 2.26 -43.39 6.83
N GLY A 99 1.65 -42.71 7.81
CA GLY A 99 1.27 -43.33 9.08
C GLY A 99 0.01 -44.18 9.05
N ARG A 100 -0.89 -43.92 8.09
CA ARG A 100 -2.09 -44.72 7.86
C ARG A 100 -1.83 -46.06 7.17
N ALA A 101 -0.64 -46.29 6.60
CA ALA A 101 -0.22 -47.62 6.16
C ALA A 101 -0.12 -48.62 7.33
N THR A 102 -0.02 -48.11 8.57
CA THR A 102 0.20 -48.91 9.79
C THR A 102 -1.04 -49.06 10.68
N THR A 103 -2.16 -48.39 10.39
CA THR A 103 -3.39 -48.49 11.23
C THR A 103 -4.68 -48.57 10.42
N THR A 104 -5.27 -49.77 10.42
CA THR A 104 -6.65 -50.10 10.04
C THR A 104 -7.66 -49.41 10.97
N GLY A 105 -7.90 -48.12 10.75
CA GLY A 105 -8.99 -47.35 11.40
C GLY A 105 -10.18 -47.17 10.45
N THR A 106 -11.37 -47.48 10.92
CA THR A 106 -12.65 -47.46 10.21
C THR A 106 -12.93 -46.11 9.52
N SER A 107 -13.26 -46.17 8.22
CA SER A 107 -13.41 -45.03 7.30
C SER A 107 -14.46 -43.98 7.69
N GLN A 108 -15.34 -44.27 8.66
CA GLN A 108 -16.45 -43.42 9.07
C GLN A 108 -16.02 -42.24 9.95
N ASP A 109 -15.10 -42.46 10.88
CA ASP A 109 -14.57 -41.42 11.77
C ASP A 109 -13.65 -40.44 11.02
N ARG A 110 -13.03 -40.93 9.94
CA ARG A 110 -12.22 -40.13 9.02
C ARG A 110 -13.06 -39.10 8.26
N LEU A 111 -14.24 -39.48 7.77
CA LEU A 111 -15.11 -38.57 7.02
C LEU A 111 -15.67 -37.46 7.91
N ASN A 112 -16.07 -37.77 9.14
CA ASN A 112 -16.59 -36.76 10.07
C ASN A 112 -15.51 -35.77 10.50
N ARG A 113 -14.30 -36.22 10.85
CA ARG A 113 -13.25 -35.31 11.34
C ARG A 113 -12.63 -34.47 10.22
N THR A 114 -12.49 -35.03 9.02
CA THR A 114 -12.07 -34.28 7.83
C THR A 114 -13.17 -33.33 7.35
N GLY A 115 -14.44 -33.70 7.49
CA GLY A 115 -15.58 -32.81 7.24
C GLY A 115 -15.54 -31.56 8.12
N VAL A 116 -15.34 -31.71 9.43
CA VAL A 116 -15.25 -30.58 10.37
C VAL A 116 -14.06 -29.67 10.06
N LEU A 117 -12.88 -30.24 9.76
CA LEU A 117 -11.70 -29.45 9.39
C LEU A 117 -11.84 -28.73 8.03
N LEU A 118 -12.53 -29.34 7.07
CA LEU A 118 -12.83 -28.72 5.77
C LEU A 118 -13.86 -27.59 5.92
N ASP A 119 -14.82 -27.75 6.81
CA ASP A 119 -15.84 -26.74 7.09
C ASP A 119 -15.22 -25.54 7.81
N ASP A 120 -14.38 -25.79 8.80
CA ASP A 120 -13.63 -24.76 9.52
C ASP A 120 -12.62 -24.03 8.59
N SER A 121 -11.95 -24.78 7.70
CA SER A 121 -11.07 -24.18 6.68
C SER A 121 -11.86 -23.39 5.64
N LYS A 122 -13.07 -23.83 5.27
CA LYS A 122 -13.96 -23.06 4.38
C LYS A 122 -14.41 -21.77 5.05
N ALA A 123 -14.78 -21.81 6.33
CA ALA A 123 -15.18 -20.64 7.10
C ALA A 123 -14.03 -19.62 7.19
N ILE A 124 -12.81 -20.08 7.48
CA ILE A 124 -11.62 -19.21 7.52
C ILE A 124 -11.29 -18.67 6.11
N ILE A 125 -11.44 -19.46 5.05
CA ILE A 125 -11.23 -19.01 3.67
C ILE A 125 -12.31 -18.01 3.25
N GLU A 126 -13.57 -18.18 3.68
CA GLU A 126 -14.65 -17.21 3.45
C GLU A 126 -14.44 -15.92 4.22
N GLU A 127 -14.01 -16.00 5.49
CA GLU A 127 -13.66 -14.84 6.30
C GLU A 127 -12.45 -14.11 5.71
N THR A 128 -11.42 -14.85 5.29
CA THR A 128 -10.25 -14.30 4.62
C THR A 128 -10.61 -13.71 3.25
N ARG A 129 -11.53 -14.33 2.50
CA ARG A 129 -12.08 -13.76 1.26
C ARG A 129 -12.91 -12.53 1.56
N ALA A 130 -13.68 -12.47 2.62
CA ALA A 130 -14.45 -11.30 3.01
C ALA A 130 -13.53 -10.15 3.42
N ILE A 131 -12.42 -10.44 4.12
CA ILE A 131 -11.38 -9.46 4.45
C ILE A 131 -10.65 -9.02 3.17
N ALA A 132 -10.34 -9.93 2.24
CA ALA A 132 -9.66 -9.64 0.98
C ALA A 132 -10.55 -8.86 -0.02
N ILE A 133 -11.83 -9.19 -0.10
CA ILE A 133 -12.84 -8.46 -0.89
C ILE A 133 -13.10 -7.11 -0.24
N GLY A 134 -13.24 -7.05 1.09
CA GLY A 134 -13.40 -5.80 1.83
C GLY A 134 -12.18 -4.89 1.71
N THR A 135 -10.95 -5.43 1.66
CA THR A 135 -9.76 -4.62 1.35
C THR A 135 -9.69 -4.23 -0.11
N GLY A 136 -10.18 -5.05 -1.04
CA GLY A 136 -10.31 -4.71 -2.46
C GLY A 136 -11.32 -3.60 -2.73
N GLU A 137 -12.50 -3.67 -2.13
CA GLU A 137 -13.55 -2.63 -2.20
C GLU A 137 -13.11 -1.35 -1.51
N ASN A 138 -12.43 -1.45 -0.37
CA ASN A 138 -11.88 -0.28 0.30
C ASN A 138 -10.68 0.31 -0.46
N LEU A 139 -9.87 -0.49 -1.16
CA LEU A 139 -8.84 0.02 -2.08
C LEU A 139 -9.45 0.65 -3.33
N ALA A 140 -10.53 0.10 -3.87
CA ALA A 140 -11.25 0.69 -4.99
C ALA A 140 -11.88 2.03 -4.59
N ARG A 141 -12.56 2.09 -3.44
CA ARG A 141 -13.09 3.33 -2.87
C ARG A 141 -12.00 4.34 -2.53
N GLN A 142 -10.87 3.89 -1.97
CA GLN A 142 -9.72 4.78 -1.73
C GLN A 142 -9.04 5.23 -3.03
N GLY A 143 -9.04 4.40 -4.07
CA GLY A 143 -8.58 4.74 -5.41
C GLY A 143 -9.47 5.80 -6.06
N ASP A 144 -10.79 5.67 -5.92
CA ASP A 144 -11.76 6.66 -6.40
C ASP A 144 -11.69 7.96 -5.58
N MET A 145 -11.49 7.89 -4.26
CA MET A 145 -11.23 9.07 -3.42
C MET A 145 -9.93 9.77 -3.81
N LEU A 146 -8.84 9.03 -4.06
CA LEU A 146 -7.57 9.60 -4.52
C LEU A 146 -7.70 10.22 -5.91
N ARG A 147 -8.44 9.58 -6.82
CA ARG A 147 -8.68 10.09 -8.17
C ARG A 147 -9.55 11.35 -8.14
N ASN A 148 -10.55 11.41 -7.27
CA ASN A 148 -11.35 12.61 -7.03
C ASN A 148 -10.55 13.71 -6.35
N ALA A 149 -9.72 13.38 -5.35
CA ALA A 149 -8.82 14.36 -4.71
C ALA A 149 -7.80 14.93 -5.70
N GLN A 150 -7.26 14.09 -6.61
CA GLN A 150 -6.36 14.53 -7.67
C GLN A 150 -7.09 15.43 -8.68
N ARG A 151 -8.34 15.10 -9.03
CA ARG A 151 -9.17 15.92 -9.92
C ARG A 151 -9.51 17.27 -9.29
N ASN A 152 -9.89 17.29 -8.01
CA ASN A 152 -10.14 18.51 -7.24
C ASN A 152 -8.86 19.33 -7.07
N ALA A 153 -7.70 18.71 -6.83
CA ALA A 153 -6.44 19.43 -6.74
C ALA A 153 -6.03 20.05 -8.09
N GLN A 154 -6.39 19.41 -9.20
CA GLN A 154 -6.16 19.92 -10.53
C GLN A 154 -7.13 21.06 -10.88
N GLU A 155 -8.40 20.97 -10.50
CA GLU A 155 -9.37 22.07 -10.57
C GLU A 155 -8.94 23.25 -9.70
N ILE A 156 -8.53 23.03 -8.45
CA ILE A 156 -8.01 24.09 -7.58
C ILE A 156 -6.75 24.74 -8.19
N ARG A 157 -5.88 23.99 -8.86
CA ARG A 157 -4.73 24.57 -9.57
C ARG A 157 -5.15 25.45 -10.75
N ILE A 158 -6.20 25.06 -11.47
CA ILE A 158 -6.76 25.85 -12.57
C ILE A 158 -7.40 27.12 -12.00
N ASP A 159 -8.21 27.01 -10.94
CA ASP A 159 -8.84 28.15 -10.26
C ASP A 159 -7.81 29.11 -9.64
N VAL A 160 -6.72 28.59 -9.07
CA VAL A 160 -5.61 29.41 -8.54
C VAL A 160 -4.84 30.10 -9.67
N SER A 161 -4.68 29.44 -10.82
CA SER A 161 -4.09 30.08 -12.00
C SER A 161 -4.99 31.20 -12.53
N GLU A 162 -6.29 30.96 -12.61
CA GLU A 162 -7.28 31.92 -13.08
C GLU A 162 -7.41 33.12 -12.10
N ALA A 163 -7.41 32.85 -10.80
CA ALA A 163 -7.34 33.89 -9.77
C ALA A 163 -6.02 34.68 -9.82
N GLY A 164 -4.91 34.00 -10.14
CA GLY A 164 -3.60 34.62 -10.37
C GLY A 164 -3.60 35.59 -11.56
N ASP A 165 -4.23 35.21 -12.66
CA ASP A 165 -4.39 36.06 -13.85
C ASP A 165 -5.32 37.25 -13.58
N HIS A 166 -6.39 37.05 -12.79
CA HIS A 166 -7.24 38.14 -12.34
C HIS A 166 -6.50 39.14 -11.44
N LEU A 167 -5.67 38.65 -10.51
CA LEU A 167 -4.79 39.49 -9.66
C LEU A 167 -3.73 40.22 -10.48
N ALA A 168 -3.15 39.58 -11.50
CA ALA A 168 -2.21 40.21 -12.42
C ALA A 168 -2.85 41.35 -13.23
N SER A 169 -4.12 41.17 -13.65
CA SER A 169 -4.88 42.22 -14.35
C SER A 169 -5.15 43.44 -13.45
N LEU A 170 -5.42 43.22 -12.15
CA LEU A 170 -5.62 44.28 -11.16
C LEU A 170 -4.32 45.04 -10.87
N LYS A 171 -3.20 44.32 -10.75
CA LYS A 171 -1.87 44.91 -10.56
C LYS A 171 -1.47 45.82 -11.73
N ARG A 172 -1.78 45.41 -12.97
CA ARG A 172 -1.49 46.20 -14.18
C ARG A 172 -2.29 47.51 -14.21
N LYS A 173 -3.57 47.49 -13.83
CA LYS A 173 -4.41 48.70 -13.75
C LYS A 173 -3.89 49.69 -12.70
N ASN A 174 -3.42 49.22 -11.55
CA ASN A 174 -2.82 50.10 -10.53
C ASN A 174 -1.46 50.66 -10.96
N MET A 175 -0.63 49.86 -11.63
CA MET A 175 0.64 50.33 -12.21
C MET A 175 0.44 51.50 -13.18
N VAL A 176 -0.54 51.41 -14.07
CA VAL A 176 -0.85 52.50 -15.02
C VAL A 176 -1.28 53.78 -14.31
N LYS A 177 -2.08 53.67 -13.24
CA LYS A 177 -2.48 54.84 -12.43
C LYS A 177 -1.29 55.48 -11.73
N ILE A 178 -0.37 54.68 -11.17
CA ILE A 178 0.85 55.17 -10.52
C ILE A 178 1.74 55.91 -11.53
N ILE A 179 1.93 55.36 -12.73
CA ILE A 179 2.75 55.99 -13.78
C ILE A 179 2.11 57.29 -14.26
N CYS A 180 0.79 57.30 -14.48
CA CYS A 180 0.06 58.52 -14.89
C CYS A 180 0.21 59.64 -13.84
N LEU A 181 0.09 59.30 -12.55
CA LEU A 181 0.27 60.25 -11.46
C LEU A 181 1.68 60.83 -11.41
N TRP A 182 2.71 60.00 -11.63
CA TRP A 182 4.10 60.47 -11.72
C TRP A 182 4.32 61.44 -12.88
N ILE A 183 3.73 61.19 -14.05
CA ILE A 183 3.82 62.09 -15.21
C ILE A 183 3.20 63.45 -14.89
N VAL A 184 2.03 63.47 -14.24
CA VAL A 184 1.38 64.73 -13.83
C VAL A 184 2.22 65.52 -12.84
N ILE A 185 2.83 64.85 -11.84
CA ILE A 185 3.72 65.49 -10.88
C ILE A 185 4.94 66.11 -11.57
N ILE A 186 5.59 65.38 -12.47
CA ILE A 186 6.75 65.90 -13.22
C ILE A 186 6.34 67.08 -14.08
N GLY A 187 5.19 67.01 -14.76
CA GLY A 187 4.65 68.11 -15.56
C GLY A 187 4.41 69.37 -14.72
N LEU A 188 3.85 69.23 -13.51
CA LEU A 188 3.68 70.32 -12.56
C LEU A 188 5.01 70.92 -12.12
N ILE A 189 6.01 70.11 -11.81
CA ILE A 189 7.35 70.57 -11.43
C ILE A 189 7.97 71.41 -12.55
N VAL A 190 7.91 70.91 -13.80
CA VAL A 190 8.42 71.65 -14.97
C VAL A 190 7.67 72.95 -15.17
N ALA A 191 6.34 72.95 -15.05
CA ALA A 191 5.52 74.16 -15.18
C ALA A 191 5.89 75.21 -14.11
N ILE A 192 6.11 74.79 -12.86
CA ILE A 192 6.56 75.68 -11.78
C ILE A 192 7.94 76.26 -12.10
N ILE A 193 8.90 75.45 -12.56
CA ILE A 193 10.24 75.92 -12.93
C ILE A 193 10.16 76.94 -14.07
N VAL A 194 9.39 76.66 -15.13
CA VAL A 194 9.21 77.58 -16.26
C VAL A 194 8.56 78.88 -15.80
N HIS A 195 7.54 78.80 -14.93
CA HIS A 195 6.89 79.98 -14.39
C HIS A 195 7.86 80.80 -13.54
N LEU A 196 8.66 80.17 -12.68
CA LEU A 196 9.66 80.85 -11.85
C LEU A 196 10.71 81.56 -12.71
N VAL A 197 11.26 80.88 -13.73
CA VAL A 197 12.24 81.48 -14.65
C VAL A 197 11.62 82.68 -15.38
N LYS A 198 10.37 82.58 -15.83
CA LYS A 198 9.68 83.68 -16.50
C LYS A 198 9.36 84.86 -15.58
N THR A 199 9.15 84.63 -14.28
CA THR A 199 8.94 85.73 -13.31
C THR A 199 10.24 86.35 -12.81
N LEU A 200 11.37 85.65 -12.94
CA LEU A 200 12.68 86.12 -12.50
C LEU A 200 13.42 86.93 -13.59
N ASN A 201 13.15 86.62 -14.86
CA ASN A 201 13.57 87.41 -16.04
C ASN A 201 12.57 88.52 -16.35
#